data_AF-A0A0Q7CYD9-F1
#
_entry.id   AF-A0A0Q7CYD9-F1
#
_cell.length_a   1.000
_cell.length_b   1.000
_cell.length_c   1.000
_cell.angle_alpha   90.00
_cell.angle_beta   90.00
_cell.angle_gamma   90.00
#
_symmetry.space_group_name_H-M   'P 1'
#
loop_
_entity.id
_entity.type
_entity.pdbx_description
1 polymer ?
#
loop_
_entity_poly.entity_id
_entity_poly.type
_entity_poly.pdbx_seq_one_letter_code
_entity_poly.pdbx_strand_id
1 'polypeptide(L)'
;MSFEVDIGYSSQRGPRELNEDFAGAVHAPPGDEARGLIAAIADGVSSGGHGREAAQTTVMGLLADYFATPDTWEPTAALDRLIGAQNGWLADHNRRRQGKDGGGTALTTLTALVLHGQGYTLAHVGDTRAWRVRAGGEPAVPLTQDHAFDHPDMRSRLTRAIGLDDQVRVDYVQGDVRVGDCFVLSSDGVHGVLKPQQVAALALQGDAEAASEALVHAALEAGTRDNATALVIRVVGLDARQLDDELGDGRRLAPPPALKVGDVLDGYAITALVADTGVHLLYQARHPLTRQLVALKTLHPSRAGDPQERAMLAHEAWLGLRVGTREDSGFVRVHERAENASALYIVFDWHGGRTLEQLRKANARGAVAEVVPAAIALSRALGRLHRQGVVHRDIKPGNLHLGEDGRWRIIDLGVALSGREGAAQRELHAGTPSYINPEQWEEGGVADAGSDLFALGVTLYQWLTGHLPYGEIEPYQVARYRRDPVALSRLRPDVPIWLDHLVRKAVARDPRERFETAEELLLALERGASRPVNAPAATPLIRRDPLALYQLALGVSVLFNVLLIVWLLFLPH
;
A
#
# COMPACT_ATOMS: atom_id res chain seq x y z
N MET A 1 0.77 9.09 -13.54
CA MET A 1 1.98 9.88 -13.26
C MET A 1 2.12 10.02 -11.76
N SER A 2 3.07 9.31 -11.12
CA SER A 2 3.27 9.36 -9.64
C SER A 2 3.56 10.76 -9.11
N PHE A 3 4.23 11.58 -9.92
CA PHE A 3 4.48 13.00 -9.69
C PHE A 3 4.14 13.80 -10.92
N GLU A 4 3.51 14.95 -10.73
CA GLU A 4 3.47 16.03 -11.72
C GLU A 4 4.53 17.05 -11.31
N VAL A 5 5.57 17.20 -12.14
CA VAL A 5 6.73 18.06 -11.86
C VAL A 5 6.98 19.01 -13.01
N ASP A 6 7.41 20.22 -12.66
CA ASP A 6 7.95 21.22 -13.56
C ASP A 6 9.48 21.22 -13.40
N ILE A 7 10.20 21.01 -14.50
CA ILE A 7 11.65 20.82 -14.51
C ILE A 7 12.28 21.80 -15.47
N GLY A 8 13.34 22.47 -15.02
CA GLY A 8 14.13 23.34 -15.87
C GLY A 8 15.61 23.30 -15.51
N TYR A 9 16.46 23.49 -16.51
CA TYR A 9 17.90 23.49 -16.29
C TYR A 9 18.62 24.48 -17.20
N SER A 10 19.61 25.16 -16.64
CA SER A 10 20.46 26.08 -17.39
C SER A 10 21.92 25.82 -17.04
N SER A 11 22.79 25.88 -18.05
CA SER A 11 24.23 25.66 -17.89
C SER A 11 25.00 26.58 -18.83
N GLN A 12 25.88 27.40 -18.26
CA GLN A 12 26.70 28.35 -19.02
C GLN A 12 28.17 28.23 -18.63
N ARG A 13 29.06 28.34 -19.62
CA ARG A 13 30.51 28.23 -19.42
C ARG A 13 31.12 29.37 -18.58
N GLY A 14 30.42 30.49 -18.41
CA GLY A 14 30.97 31.68 -17.78
C GLY A 14 32.24 32.18 -18.50
N PRO A 15 33.30 32.57 -17.76
CA PRO A 15 34.56 33.04 -18.36
C PRO A 15 35.50 31.91 -18.81
N ARG A 16 35.15 30.63 -18.61
CA ARG A 16 35.96 29.48 -19.03
C ARG A 16 35.87 29.25 -20.54
N GLU A 17 36.87 28.55 -21.11
CA GLU A 17 36.87 28.18 -22.53
C GLU A 17 35.81 27.11 -22.84
N LEU A 18 35.70 26.11 -21.95
CA LEU A 18 34.79 24.97 -22.05
C LEU A 18 33.80 24.98 -20.88
N ASN A 19 32.65 24.37 -21.10
CA ASN A 19 31.71 24.00 -20.04
C ASN A 19 31.97 22.54 -19.64
N GLU A 20 32.43 22.34 -18.41
CA GLU A 20 32.71 21.04 -17.81
C GLU A 20 31.57 20.56 -16.89
N ASP A 21 30.56 21.40 -16.64
CA ASP A 21 29.35 21.02 -15.95
C ASP A 21 28.40 20.23 -16.84
N PHE A 22 27.62 19.34 -16.23
CA PHE A 22 26.52 18.65 -16.89
C PHE A 22 25.36 18.39 -15.93
N ALA A 23 24.12 18.57 -16.41
CA ALA A 23 22.91 18.29 -15.66
C ALA A 23 21.83 17.70 -16.55
N GLY A 24 20.92 16.93 -15.96
CA GLY A 24 19.77 16.39 -16.67
C GLY A 24 18.76 15.71 -15.75
N ALA A 25 17.58 15.45 -16.29
CA ALA A 25 16.51 14.73 -15.61
C ALA A 25 15.75 13.84 -16.60
N VAL A 26 15.26 12.70 -16.14
CA VAL A 26 14.54 11.71 -16.93
C VAL A 26 13.35 11.17 -16.13
N HIS A 27 12.18 11.19 -16.75
CA HIS A 27 10.98 10.53 -16.22
C HIS A 27 11.00 9.03 -16.47
N ALA A 28 10.33 8.29 -15.59
CA ALA A 28 10.08 6.89 -15.83
C ALA A 28 9.38 6.68 -17.19
N PRO A 29 9.75 5.62 -17.94
CA PRO A 29 9.16 5.35 -19.25
C PRO A 29 7.65 5.07 -19.13
N PRO A 30 6.88 5.27 -20.22
CA PRO A 30 5.44 4.97 -20.23
C PRO A 30 5.18 3.51 -19.79
N GLY A 31 4.28 3.34 -18.82
CA GLY A 31 3.98 2.03 -18.21
C GLY A 31 4.74 1.72 -16.91
N ASP A 32 5.76 2.52 -16.55
CA ASP A 32 6.51 2.40 -15.28
C ASP A 32 6.45 3.71 -14.47
N GLU A 33 5.40 4.50 -14.68
CA GLU A 33 5.21 5.85 -14.11
C GLU A 33 5.27 5.89 -12.57
N ALA A 34 5.06 4.76 -11.90
CA ALA A 34 5.15 4.63 -10.44
C ALA A 34 6.58 4.86 -9.91
N ARG A 35 7.61 4.62 -10.74
CA ARG A 35 9.01 4.82 -10.36
C ARG A 35 9.49 6.27 -10.42
N GLY A 36 8.61 7.18 -10.83
CA GLY A 36 8.80 8.62 -10.70
C GLY A 36 9.84 9.21 -11.64
N LEU A 37 10.84 9.89 -11.08
CA LEU A 37 11.80 10.74 -11.78
C LEU A 37 13.19 10.56 -11.19
N ILE A 38 14.22 10.58 -12.03
CA ILE A 38 15.60 10.81 -11.60
C ILE A 38 16.18 12.08 -12.24
N ALA A 39 16.96 12.82 -11.47
CA ALA A 39 17.66 14.02 -11.88
C ALA A 39 19.09 14.01 -11.33
N ALA A 40 20.05 14.58 -12.04
CA ALA A 40 21.43 14.67 -11.58
C ALA A 40 22.16 15.89 -12.12
N ILE A 41 23.12 16.39 -11.35
CA ILE A 41 24.10 17.41 -11.72
C ILE A 41 25.50 16.91 -11.39
N ALA A 42 26.47 17.28 -12.21
CA ALA A 42 27.87 16.98 -12.05
C ALA A 42 28.71 18.17 -12.53
N ASP A 43 29.77 18.47 -11.78
CA ASP A 43 30.79 19.48 -12.06
C ASP A 43 32.13 18.76 -12.24
N GLY A 44 32.72 18.95 -13.42
CA GLY A 44 33.93 18.27 -13.85
C GLY A 44 35.20 18.96 -13.37
N VAL A 45 36.15 18.21 -12.81
CA VAL A 45 37.38 18.79 -12.26
C VAL A 45 38.38 19.13 -13.38
N SER A 46 38.65 20.43 -13.60
CA SER A 46 39.52 20.90 -14.68
C SER A 46 40.99 20.46 -14.59
N SER A 47 41.50 20.20 -13.39
CA SER A 47 42.94 19.92 -13.17
C SER A 47 43.44 18.68 -13.91
N GLY A 48 42.55 17.76 -14.26
CA GLY A 48 42.86 16.56 -15.03
C GLY A 48 42.58 16.65 -16.53
N GLY A 49 42.04 17.76 -17.05
CA GLY A 49 41.83 17.98 -18.49
C GLY A 49 40.72 17.15 -19.15
N HIS A 50 40.01 16.31 -18.39
CA HIS A 50 38.89 15.48 -18.86
C HIS A 50 37.63 15.64 -17.99
N GLY A 51 37.47 16.79 -17.31
CA GLY A 51 36.34 17.06 -16.41
C GLY A 51 34.99 16.93 -17.12
N ARG A 52 34.85 17.54 -18.30
CA ARG A 52 33.64 17.43 -19.13
C ARG A 52 33.24 15.99 -19.46
N GLU A 53 34.23 15.16 -19.83
CA GLU A 53 33.99 13.75 -20.17
C GLU A 53 33.47 12.98 -18.94
N ALA A 54 34.05 13.23 -17.78
CA ALA A 54 33.65 12.61 -16.52
C ALA A 54 32.22 13.01 -16.12
N ALA A 55 31.91 14.31 -16.12
CA ALA A 55 30.60 14.83 -15.74
C ALA A 55 29.49 14.29 -16.65
N GLN A 56 29.69 14.39 -17.98
CA GLN A 56 28.71 13.93 -18.95
C GLN A 56 28.47 12.42 -18.88
N THR A 57 29.54 11.61 -18.80
CA THR A 57 29.41 10.14 -18.76
C THR A 57 28.70 9.69 -17.47
N THR A 58 29.06 10.29 -16.34
CA THR A 58 28.49 9.94 -15.04
C THR A 58 26.99 10.24 -14.99
N VAL A 59 26.58 11.45 -15.39
CA VAL A 59 25.16 11.85 -15.37
C VAL A 59 24.37 11.06 -16.39
N MET A 60 24.83 10.96 -17.64
CA MET A 60 24.11 10.23 -18.68
C MET A 60 23.96 8.75 -18.35
N GLY A 61 25.02 8.09 -17.85
CA GLY A 61 24.97 6.69 -17.45
C GLY A 61 23.97 6.46 -16.32
N LEU A 62 24.00 7.32 -15.29
CA LEU A 62 23.05 7.22 -14.19
C LEU A 62 21.59 7.38 -14.65
N LEU A 63 21.30 8.41 -15.45
CA LEU A 63 19.95 8.70 -15.93
C LEU A 63 19.41 7.60 -16.87
N ALA A 64 20.29 7.03 -17.72
CA ALA A 64 19.90 5.97 -18.66
C ALA A 64 19.63 4.63 -17.96
N ASP A 65 20.42 4.29 -16.96
CA ASP A 65 20.39 2.95 -16.35
C ASP A 65 19.42 2.85 -15.15
N TYR A 66 19.00 3.98 -14.56
CA TYR A 66 18.18 3.96 -13.34
C TYR A 66 16.89 3.14 -13.49
N PHE A 67 16.10 3.41 -14.53
CA PHE A 67 14.85 2.68 -14.78
C PHE A 67 15.07 1.27 -15.34
N ALA A 68 16.29 0.90 -15.71
CA ALA A 68 16.64 -0.48 -16.08
C ALA A 68 16.93 -1.38 -14.85
N THR A 69 17.07 -0.80 -13.66
CA THR A 69 17.24 -1.57 -12.42
C THR A 69 15.97 -2.33 -12.03
N PRO A 70 16.06 -3.46 -11.30
CA PRO A 70 14.89 -4.19 -10.81
C PRO A 70 13.92 -3.30 -10.01
N ASP A 71 12.63 -3.48 -10.24
CA ASP A 71 11.53 -2.79 -9.54
C ASP A 71 11.51 -3.03 -8.02
N THR A 72 12.01 -4.20 -7.58
CA THR A 72 12.15 -4.57 -6.17
C THR A 72 13.23 -3.80 -5.40
N TRP A 73 14.08 -3.02 -6.08
CA TRP A 73 15.18 -2.31 -5.41
C TRP A 73 14.72 -0.96 -4.86
N GLU A 74 15.04 -0.72 -3.58
CA GLU A 74 14.92 0.61 -2.99
C GLU A 74 15.84 1.61 -3.73
N PRO A 75 15.43 2.88 -3.91
CA PRO A 75 16.20 3.88 -4.66
C PRO A 75 17.65 4.04 -4.20
N THR A 76 17.90 4.00 -2.89
CA THR A 76 19.26 4.06 -2.34
C THR A 76 20.12 2.90 -2.85
N ALA A 77 19.58 1.68 -2.88
CA ALA A 77 20.32 0.51 -3.35
C ALA A 77 20.57 0.52 -4.87
N ALA A 78 19.62 1.09 -5.63
CA ALA A 78 19.79 1.32 -7.07
C ALA A 78 20.89 2.36 -7.33
N LEU A 79 20.82 3.52 -6.66
CA LEU A 79 21.82 4.58 -6.79
C LEU A 79 23.22 4.11 -6.37
N ASP A 80 23.35 3.38 -5.27
CA ASP A 80 24.65 2.89 -4.78
C ASP A 80 25.36 2.02 -5.81
N ARG A 81 24.65 1.08 -6.43
CA ARG A 81 25.19 0.18 -7.43
C ARG A 81 25.53 0.91 -8.73
N LEU A 82 24.68 1.82 -9.18
CA LEU A 82 24.90 2.57 -10.41
C LEU A 82 26.08 3.55 -10.25
N ILE A 83 26.13 4.31 -9.15
CA ILE A 83 27.23 5.24 -8.87
C ILE A 83 28.54 4.47 -8.69
N GLY A 84 28.52 3.33 -7.99
CA GLY A 84 29.69 2.45 -7.87
C GLY A 84 30.20 1.94 -9.22
N ALA A 85 29.30 1.57 -10.14
CA ALA A 85 29.66 1.14 -11.48
C ALA A 85 30.30 2.27 -12.31
N GLN A 86 29.71 3.48 -12.28
CA GLN A 86 30.27 4.65 -12.98
C GLN A 86 31.64 5.04 -12.41
N ASN A 87 31.80 5.01 -11.08
CA ASN A 87 33.07 5.27 -10.42
C ASN A 87 34.14 4.26 -10.83
N GLY A 88 33.83 2.96 -10.78
CA GLY A 88 34.77 1.91 -11.15
C GLY A 88 35.23 2.01 -12.61
N TRP A 89 34.31 2.37 -13.51
CA TRP A 89 34.63 2.58 -14.92
C TRP A 89 35.57 3.78 -15.12
N LEU A 90 35.30 4.92 -14.48
CA LEU A 90 36.16 6.12 -14.56
C LEU A 90 37.52 5.89 -13.90
N ALA A 91 37.58 5.26 -12.73
CA ALA A 91 38.83 4.94 -12.04
C ALA A 91 39.71 4.00 -12.88
N ASP A 92 39.13 3.01 -13.55
CA ASP A 92 39.87 2.14 -14.48
C ASP A 92 40.41 2.88 -15.70
N HIS A 93 39.60 3.78 -16.30
CA HIS A 93 40.06 4.63 -17.40
C HIS A 93 41.19 5.56 -16.97
N ASN A 94 41.11 6.16 -15.78
CA ASN A 94 42.14 7.02 -15.22
C ASN A 94 43.46 6.27 -15.03
N ARG A 95 43.44 5.04 -14.47
CA ARG A 95 44.65 4.21 -14.34
C ARG A 95 45.32 3.91 -15.67
N ARG A 96 44.53 3.58 -16.71
CA ARG A 96 45.06 3.28 -18.05
C ARG A 96 45.67 4.51 -18.72
N ARG A 97 45.13 5.71 -18.46
CA ARG A 97 45.64 6.99 -18.98
C ARG A 97 46.94 7.41 -18.30
N GLN A 98 47.07 7.21 -16.99
CA GLN A 98 48.29 7.53 -16.24
C GLN A 98 49.54 6.75 -16.71
N GLY A 99 49.37 5.59 -17.35
CA GLY A 99 50.47 4.79 -17.91
C GLY A 99 51.02 5.28 -19.26
N LYS A 100 50.46 6.34 -19.86
CA LYS A 100 50.94 6.96 -21.10
C LYS A 100 51.33 8.42 -20.81
N ASP A 101 52.52 8.82 -21.29
CA ASP A 101 53.14 10.14 -21.03
C ASP A 101 52.13 11.31 -21.12
N GLY A 102 51.76 11.88 -19.97
CA GLY A 102 50.91 13.07 -19.87
C GLY A 102 49.38 12.85 -19.89
N GLY A 103 48.89 11.62 -19.71
CA GLY A 103 47.46 11.33 -19.71
C GLY A 103 46.70 12.00 -18.56
N GLY A 104 45.74 12.87 -18.90
CA GLY A 104 44.90 13.57 -17.93
C GLY A 104 43.96 12.65 -17.12
N THR A 105 43.43 13.18 -16.02
CA THR A 105 42.48 12.49 -15.12
C THR A 105 41.05 12.99 -15.34
N ALA A 106 40.10 12.06 -15.46
CA ALA A 106 38.68 12.34 -15.59
C ALA A 106 38.03 12.20 -14.21
N LEU A 107 37.76 13.33 -13.56
CA LEU A 107 37.15 13.40 -12.23
C LEU A 107 35.94 14.32 -12.26
N THR A 108 34.91 13.99 -11.48
CA THR A 108 33.69 14.80 -11.39
C THR A 108 33.03 14.70 -10.03
N THR A 109 32.26 15.72 -9.67
CA THR A 109 31.26 15.64 -8.61
C THR A 109 30.00 14.94 -9.14
N LEU A 110 29.10 14.55 -8.24
CA LEU A 110 27.78 14.04 -8.55
C LEU A 110 26.81 14.36 -7.42
N THR A 111 25.69 14.98 -7.77
CA THR A 111 24.50 15.07 -6.91
C THR A 111 23.31 14.56 -7.71
N ALA A 112 22.68 13.49 -7.23
CA ALA A 112 21.54 12.85 -7.87
C ALA A 112 20.32 12.87 -6.94
N LEU A 113 19.15 13.21 -7.49
CA LEU A 113 17.88 13.26 -6.81
C LEU A 113 16.89 12.34 -7.53
N VAL A 114 16.32 11.41 -6.77
CA VAL A 114 15.21 10.55 -7.21
C VAL A 114 13.96 10.98 -6.48
N LEU A 115 12.88 11.22 -7.22
CA LEU A 115 11.52 11.35 -6.68
C LEU A 115 10.78 10.05 -6.96
N HIS A 116 10.28 9.38 -5.91
CA HIS A 116 9.53 8.12 -6.02
C HIS A 116 8.45 8.05 -4.92
N GLY A 117 7.28 7.48 -5.23
CA GLY A 117 6.14 7.46 -4.28
C GLY A 117 5.70 8.87 -3.84
N GLN A 118 5.81 9.18 -2.55
CA GLN A 118 5.76 10.55 -2.02
C GLN A 118 7.06 11.00 -1.34
N GLY A 119 8.17 10.33 -1.65
CA GLY A 119 9.47 10.60 -1.07
C GLY A 119 10.50 11.05 -2.10
N TYR A 120 11.62 11.55 -1.58
CA TYR A 120 12.83 11.75 -2.35
C TYR A 120 13.99 10.99 -1.73
N THR A 121 14.89 10.53 -2.59
CA THR A 121 16.20 10.01 -2.21
C THR A 121 17.26 10.80 -2.95
N LEU A 122 18.20 11.38 -2.21
CA LEU A 122 19.33 12.14 -2.73
C LEU A 122 20.63 11.39 -2.44
N ALA A 123 21.48 11.29 -3.46
CA ALA A 123 22.83 10.72 -3.38
C ALA A 123 23.85 11.79 -3.76
N HIS A 124 24.94 11.92 -2.99
CA HIS A 124 25.88 13.03 -3.15
C HIS A 124 27.35 12.62 -2.98
N VAL A 125 28.19 13.15 -3.88
CA VAL A 125 29.66 13.05 -3.89
C VAL A 125 30.25 14.34 -4.47
N GLY A 126 30.98 15.13 -3.67
CA GLY A 126 31.76 16.27 -4.16
C GLY A 126 31.26 17.56 -3.54
N ASP A 127 31.21 18.66 -4.30
CA ASP A 127 30.77 19.97 -3.83
C ASP A 127 29.62 20.58 -4.68
N THR A 128 29.04 19.83 -5.61
CA THR A 128 27.71 20.20 -6.15
C THR A 128 26.67 20.18 -5.03
N ARG A 129 25.79 21.17 -4.97
CA ARG A 129 24.86 21.32 -3.84
C ARG A 129 23.42 21.11 -4.23
N ALA A 130 22.64 20.54 -3.30
CA ALA A 130 21.18 20.50 -3.40
C ALA A 130 20.50 21.22 -2.23
N TRP A 131 19.40 21.90 -2.54
CA TRP A 131 18.57 22.63 -1.59
C TRP A 131 17.10 22.25 -1.79
N ARG A 132 16.34 22.20 -0.69
CA ARG A 132 14.88 22.21 -0.72
C ARG A 132 14.36 23.59 -0.32
N VAL A 133 13.54 24.17 -1.17
CA VAL A 133 12.93 25.49 -1.02
C VAL A 133 11.41 25.35 -1.05
N ARG A 134 10.71 26.12 -0.21
CA ARG A 134 9.25 26.17 -0.14
C ARG A 134 8.75 27.60 -0.23
N ALA A 135 7.63 27.80 -0.91
CA ALA A 135 6.90 29.05 -0.85
C ALA A 135 6.33 29.28 0.57
N GLY A 136 6.21 30.55 0.99
CA GLY A 136 5.65 30.90 2.30
C GLY A 136 6.65 31.35 3.38
N GLY A 137 7.93 31.55 3.01
CA GLY A 137 8.94 32.14 3.91
C GLY A 137 9.65 31.13 4.82
N GLU A 138 9.49 29.83 4.58
CA GLU A 138 10.34 28.82 5.21
C GLU A 138 11.80 28.98 4.75
N PRO A 139 12.79 28.77 5.65
CA PRO A 139 14.19 28.84 5.28
C PRO A 139 14.54 27.70 4.31
N ALA A 140 15.36 27.99 3.31
CA ALA A 140 15.90 26.97 2.41
C ALA A 140 16.74 25.96 3.20
N VAL A 141 16.45 24.67 3.00
CA VAL A 141 17.10 23.57 3.72
C VAL A 141 18.19 22.98 2.83
N PRO A 142 19.47 23.02 3.24
CA PRO A 142 20.53 22.32 2.51
C PRO A 142 20.34 20.81 2.67
N LEU A 143 20.48 20.08 1.56
CA LEU A 143 20.38 18.62 1.50
C LEU A 143 21.74 17.93 1.33
N THR A 144 22.80 18.69 1.09
CA THR A 144 24.16 18.17 0.85
C THR A 144 25.17 18.85 1.78
N GLN A 145 26.30 18.18 2.00
CA GLN A 145 27.46 18.72 2.68
C GLN A 145 28.69 18.51 1.79
N ASP A 146 29.41 19.59 1.50
CA ASP A 146 30.53 19.54 0.57
C ASP A 146 31.64 18.61 1.05
N HIS A 147 32.13 17.77 0.14
CA HIS A 147 33.30 16.92 0.32
C HIS A 147 34.58 17.63 -0.14
N ALA A 148 34.86 18.83 0.35
CA ALA A 148 36.05 19.63 0.00
C ALA A 148 36.87 20.01 1.24
N PHE A 149 38.14 20.40 1.06
CA PHE A 149 38.99 20.84 2.17
C PHE A 149 38.54 22.20 2.72
N ASP A 150 38.28 22.29 4.02
CA ASP A 150 37.95 23.54 4.71
C ASP A 150 39.22 24.34 5.08
N HIS A 151 39.96 24.79 4.06
CA HIS A 151 41.10 25.70 4.23
C HIS A 151 41.06 26.78 3.15
N PRO A 152 41.26 28.08 3.46
CA PRO A 152 41.16 29.19 2.50
C PRO A 152 41.93 28.99 1.18
N ASP A 153 43.09 28.34 1.25
CA ASP A 153 43.97 28.06 0.10
C ASP A 153 43.67 26.73 -0.62
N MET A 154 42.78 25.88 -0.09
CA MET A 154 42.48 24.54 -0.63
C MET A 154 40.98 24.25 -0.81
N ARG A 155 40.10 25.26 -0.68
CA ARG A 155 38.64 25.09 -0.83
C ARG A 155 38.22 24.45 -2.16
N SER A 156 39.01 24.60 -3.21
CA SER A 156 38.79 24.02 -4.54
C SER A 156 39.37 22.61 -4.71
N ARG A 157 39.81 21.95 -3.63
CA ARG A 157 40.26 20.54 -3.66
C ARG A 157 39.22 19.64 -3.02
N LEU A 158 38.75 18.68 -3.80
CA LEU A 158 37.81 17.64 -3.36
C LEU A 158 38.52 16.58 -2.52
N THR A 159 37.87 16.19 -1.43
CA THR A 159 38.20 15.02 -0.60
C THR A 159 37.49 13.76 -1.10
N ARG A 160 36.40 13.91 -1.87
CA ARG A 160 35.70 12.81 -2.56
C ARG A 160 35.22 13.28 -3.92
N ALA A 161 35.47 12.48 -4.95
CA ALA A 161 34.99 12.70 -6.31
C ALA A 161 34.80 11.34 -6.99
N ILE A 162 33.94 11.30 -8.00
CA ILE A 162 33.78 10.15 -8.88
C ILE A 162 35.05 10.03 -9.74
N GLY A 163 35.59 8.82 -9.81
CA GLY A 163 36.81 8.49 -10.56
C GLY A 163 38.12 8.73 -9.79
N LEU A 164 38.05 9.21 -8.54
CA LEU A 164 39.23 9.52 -7.71
C LEU A 164 39.90 8.25 -7.17
N ASP A 165 39.09 7.34 -6.60
CA ASP A 165 39.51 6.09 -5.98
C ASP A 165 38.71 4.91 -6.55
N ASP A 166 39.17 3.67 -6.31
CA ASP A 166 38.49 2.45 -6.75
C ASP A 166 37.08 2.30 -6.17
N GLN A 167 36.88 2.80 -4.95
CA GLN A 167 35.59 2.83 -4.28
C GLN A 167 35.27 4.27 -3.90
N VAL A 168 34.02 4.66 -4.13
CA VAL A 168 33.50 5.96 -3.73
C VAL A 168 32.52 5.77 -2.59
N ARG A 169 32.64 6.62 -1.56
CA ARG A 169 31.66 6.72 -0.49
C ARG A 169 30.62 7.77 -0.87
N VAL A 170 29.38 7.33 -0.99
CA VAL A 170 28.22 8.16 -1.32
C VAL A 170 27.46 8.52 -0.05
N ASP A 171 27.10 9.79 0.10
CA ASP A 171 26.24 10.26 1.18
C ASP A 171 24.78 10.29 0.70
N TYR A 172 23.85 9.83 1.55
CA TYR A 172 22.43 9.71 1.22
C TYR A 172 21.56 10.55 2.15
N VAL A 173 20.56 11.22 1.57
CA VAL A 173 19.50 11.93 2.30
C VAL A 173 18.15 11.52 1.75
N GLN A 174 17.21 11.19 2.65
CA GLN A 174 15.84 10.84 2.29
C GLN A 174 14.87 11.74 3.03
N GLY A 175 13.71 11.97 2.44
CA GLY A 175 12.63 12.72 3.07
C GLY A 175 11.34 12.66 2.26
N ASP A 176 10.29 13.21 2.84
CA ASP A 176 8.99 13.30 2.18
C ASP A 176 8.92 14.54 1.28
N VAL A 177 8.13 14.41 0.22
CA VAL A 177 7.88 15.42 -0.80
C VAL A 177 6.48 15.99 -0.61
N ARG A 178 6.34 17.31 -0.77
CA ARG A 178 5.05 18.00 -0.77
C ARG A 178 4.80 18.69 -2.10
N VAL A 179 3.52 18.87 -2.44
CA VAL A 179 3.14 19.79 -3.51
C VAL A 179 3.64 21.19 -3.14
N GLY A 180 4.35 21.83 -4.08
CA GLY A 180 5.03 23.10 -3.90
C GLY A 180 6.48 23.00 -3.44
N ASP A 181 7.00 21.81 -3.13
CA ASP A 181 8.43 21.63 -2.88
C ASP A 181 9.23 21.94 -4.16
N CYS A 182 10.29 22.74 -4.00
CA CYS A 182 11.22 23.11 -5.06
C CYS A 182 12.62 22.62 -4.70
N PHE A 183 13.14 21.67 -5.45
CA PHE A 183 14.51 21.17 -5.32
C PHE A 183 15.42 21.94 -6.29
N VAL A 184 16.55 22.42 -5.77
CA VAL A 184 17.54 23.19 -6.55
C VAL A 184 18.89 22.50 -6.43
N LEU A 185 19.38 21.98 -7.55
CA LEU A 185 20.71 21.37 -7.69
C LEU A 185 21.62 22.37 -8.42
N SER A 186 22.84 22.62 -7.93
CA SER A 186 23.71 23.68 -8.47
C SER A 186 25.21 23.37 -8.37
N SER A 187 25.99 23.82 -9.37
CA SER A 187 27.46 23.83 -9.34
C SER A 187 28.02 25.01 -8.54
N ASP A 188 29.32 24.95 -8.22
CA ASP A 188 30.01 25.94 -7.39
C ASP A 188 30.00 27.34 -8.02
N GLY A 189 29.97 27.44 -9.35
CA GLY A 189 29.85 28.70 -10.05
C GLY A 189 28.53 29.43 -9.79
N VAL A 190 27.49 28.74 -9.30
CA VAL A 190 26.23 29.38 -8.84
C VAL A 190 26.28 29.63 -7.33
N HIS A 191 26.44 28.58 -6.52
CA HIS A 191 26.31 28.70 -5.07
C HIS A 191 27.56 29.27 -4.36
N GLY A 192 28.66 29.45 -5.09
CA GLY A 192 29.88 30.10 -4.61
C GLY A 192 29.79 31.63 -4.60
N VAL A 193 28.94 32.22 -5.45
CA VAL A 193 28.72 33.68 -5.52
C VAL A 193 27.35 34.12 -5.00
N LEU A 194 26.34 33.25 -5.08
CA LEU A 194 24.99 33.55 -4.59
C LEU A 194 24.80 33.08 -3.15
N LYS A 195 24.19 33.93 -2.32
CA LYS A 195 23.80 33.56 -0.95
C LYS A 195 22.61 32.60 -0.99
N PRO A 196 22.45 31.70 0.01
CA PRO A 196 21.30 30.77 0.07
C PRO A 196 19.93 31.44 -0.02
N GLN A 197 19.80 32.65 0.53
CA GLN A 197 18.58 33.46 0.46
C GLN A 197 18.26 33.92 -0.97
N GLN A 198 19.29 34.25 -1.76
CA GLN A 198 19.13 34.62 -3.17
C GLN A 198 18.75 33.41 -4.01
N VAL A 199 19.41 32.26 -3.77
CA VAL A 199 19.08 31.00 -4.44
C VAL A 199 17.61 30.63 -4.19
N ALA A 200 17.17 30.70 -2.93
CA ALA A 200 15.79 30.42 -2.55
C ALA A 200 14.77 31.36 -3.22
N ALA A 201 15.09 32.66 -3.27
CA ALA A 201 14.21 33.64 -3.89
C ALA A 201 14.08 33.47 -5.41
N LEU A 202 15.18 33.15 -6.09
CA LEU A 202 15.22 32.94 -7.54
C LEU A 202 14.54 31.63 -7.94
N ALA A 203 14.72 30.56 -7.14
CA ALA A 203 14.12 29.24 -7.40
C ALA A 203 12.58 29.24 -7.43
N LEU A 204 11.95 30.21 -6.76
CA LEU A 204 10.50 30.34 -6.68
C LEU A 204 9.91 31.29 -7.75
N GLN A 205 10.74 31.86 -8.63
CA GLN A 205 10.26 32.72 -9.72
C GLN A 205 9.82 31.88 -10.92
N GLY A 206 8.85 32.39 -11.69
CA GLY A 206 8.44 31.80 -12.97
C GLY A 206 8.12 30.29 -12.92
N ASP A 207 8.28 29.64 -14.07
CA ASP A 207 8.41 28.18 -14.18
C ASP A 207 9.85 27.73 -13.84
N ALA A 208 10.07 26.42 -13.74
CA ALA A 208 11.37 25.87 -13.35
C ALA A 208 12.48 26.24 -14.34
N GLU A 209 12.17 26.38 -15.64
CA GLU A 209 13.13 26.80 -16.66
C GLU A 209 13.58 28.25 -16.42
N ALA A 210 12.64 29.19 -16.29
CA ALA A 210 12.96 30.59 -16.00
C ALA A 210 13.70 30.74 -14.66
N ALA A 211 13.35 29.93 -13.64
CA ALA A 211 14.06 29.92 -12.36
C ALA A 211 15.52 29.47 -12.52
N SER A 212 15.78 28.43 -13.32
CA SER A 212 17.13 27.93 -13.59
C SER A 212 17.98 28.94 -14.36
N GLU A 213 17.41 29.61 -15.36
CA GLU A 213 18.06 30.69 -16.10
C GLU A 213 18.38 31.88 -15.20
N ALA A 214 17.44 32.28 -14.34
CA ALA A 214 17.61 33.39 -13.42
C ALA A 214 18.74 33.13 -12.39
N LEU A 215 18.87 31.90 -11.90
CA LEU A 215 19.97 31.48 -11.03
C LEU A 215 21.33 31.62 -11.72
N VAL A 216 21.46 31.10 -12.94
CA VAL A 216 22.71 31.16 -13.71
C VAL A 216 23.04 32.61 -14.11
N HIS A 217 22.05 33.39 -14.55
CA HIS A 217 22.23 34.79 -14.92
C HIS A 217 22.70 35.63 -13.73
N ALA A 218 22.06 35.49 -12.57
CA ALA A 218 22.45 36.19 -11.35
C ALA A 218 23.89 35.84 -10.91
N ALA A 219 24.32 34.59 -11.11
CA ALA A 219 25.69 34.17 -10.81
C ALA A 219 26.72 34.83 -11.74
N LEU A 220 26.40 34.97 -13.03
CA LEU A 220 27.23 35.67 -14.01
C LEU A 220 27.33 37.16 -13.72
N GLU A 221 26.21 37.81 -13.38
CA GLU A 221 26.18 39.22 -12.97
C GLU A 221 26.96 39.46 -11.66
N ALA A 222 26.93 38.49 -10.73
CA ALA A 222 27.72 38.52 -9.51
C ALA A 222 29.22 38.27 -9.74
N GLY A 223 29.64 37.98 -10.99
CA GLY A 223 31.03 37.84 -11.38
C GLY A 223 31.64 36.47 -11.09
N THR A 224 30.86 35.39 -11.24
CA THR A 224 31.38 34.02 -11.13
C THR A 224 32.57 33.78 -12.07
N ARG A 225 33.55 33.01 -11.59
CA ARG A 225 34.77 32.67 -12.33
C ARG A 225 34.77 31.25 -12.89
N ASP A 226 33.71 30.50 -12.64
CA ASP A 226 33.58 29.12 -13.09
C ASP A 226 32.39 28.88 -14.01
N ASN A 227 32.22 27.63 -14.45
CA ASN A 227 30.99 27.18 -15.08
C ASN A 227 29.81 27.31 -14.10
N ALA A 228 28.67 27.76 -14.59
CA ALA A 228 27.49 28.01 -13.77
C ALA A 228 26.33 27.18 -14.28
N THR A 229 25.89 26.21 -13.46
CA THR A 229 24.82 25.28 -13.79
C THR A 229 23.82 25.19 -12.65
N ALA A 230 22.53 25.26 -12.99
CA ALA A 230 21.43 25.08 -12.07
C ALA A 230 20.35 24.17 -12.68
N LEU A 231 19.83 23.24 -11.88
CA LEU A 231 18.72 22.36 -12.20
C LEU A 231 17.63 22.57 -11.14
N VAL A 232 16.44 22.94 -11.57
CA VAL A 232 15.29 23.24 -10.71
C VAL A 232 14.19 22.24 -10.98
N ILE A 233 13.64 21.64 -9.91
CA ILE A 233 12.56 20.66 -9.98
C ILE A 233 11.49 21.08 -8.99
N ARG A 234 10.32 21.46 -9.50
CA ARG A 234 9.17 21.89 -8.71
C ARG A 234 8.07 20.84 -8.76
N VAL A 235 7.59 20.45 -7.59
CA VAL A 235 6.52 19.46 -7.46
C VAL A 235 5.19 20.18 -7.57
N VAL A 236 4.49 19.96 -8.68
CA VAL A 236 3.20 20.60 -9.02
C VAL A 236 2.03 19.75 -8.54
N GLY A 237 2.17 18.43 -8.54
CA GLY A 237 1.15 17.49 -8.10
C GLY A 237 1.75 16.17 -7.61
N LEU A 238 1.03 15.53 -6.67
CA LEU A 238 1.33 14.20 -6.14
C LEU A 238 0.13 13.29 -6.39
N ASP A 239 0.37 12.06 -6.83
CA ASP A 239 -0.69 11.04 -6.87
C ASP A 239 -1.23 10.75 -5.45
N ALA A 240 -2.47 10.28 -5.39
CA ALA A 240 -3.06 9.79 -4.14
C ALA A 240 -2.19 8.69 -3.52
N ARG A 241 -1.95 8.76 -2.19
CA ARG A 241 -1.07 7.86 -1.43
C ARG A 241 -1.15 6.41 -1.94
N GLN A 242 -0.02 5.90 -2.42
CA GLN A 242 0.08 4.56 -2.97
C GLN A 242 0.34 3.55 -1.86
N LEU A 243 0.26 2.25 -2.18
CA LEU A 243 0.36 1.21 -1.16
C LEU A 243 1.77 1.19 -0.59
N ASP A 244 2.76 1.42 -1.43
CA ASP A 244 4.16 1.45 -1.04
C ASP A 244 4.48 2.60 -0.07
N ASP A 245 3.76 3.73 -0.17
CA ASP A 245 3.90 4.84 0.78
C ASP A 245 3.39 4.44 2.18
N GLU A 246 2.20 3.84 2.25
CA GLU A 246 1.64 3.36 3.53
C GLU A 246 2.46 2.18 4.09
N LEU A 247 2.95 1.28 3.25
CA LEU A 247 3.85 0.19 3.65
C LEU A 247 5.21 0.73 4.14
N GLY A 248 5.74 1.78 3.50
CA GLY A 248 6.92 2.52 3.92
C GLY A 248 6.73 3.14 5.31
N ASP A 249 5.61 3.83 5.52
CA ASP A 249 5.21 4.33 6.84
C ASP A 249 5.08 3.18 7.86
N GLY A 250 4.48 2.06 7.45
CA GLY A 250 4.37 0.84 8.24
C GLY A 250 5.73 0.29 8.68
N ARG A 251 6.79 0.46 7.89
CA ARG A 251 8.18 0.07 8.23
C ARG A 251 8.89 1.12 9.09
N ARG A 252 8.65 2.41 8.85
CA ARG A 252 9.32 3.53 9.55
C ARG A 252 8.72 3.82 10.92
N LEU A 253 7.39 3.90 11.02
CA LEU A 253 6.68 4.27 12.23
C LEU A 253 6.42 3.05 13.10
N ALA A 254 6.82 3.12 14.37
CA ALA A 254 6.45 2.13 15.35
C ALA A 254 4.98 2.35 15.78
N PRO A 255 4.20 1.30 16.07
CA PRO A 255 2.92 1.45 16.75
C PRO A 255 3.09 2.12 18.12
N PRO A 256 2.11 2.92 18.57
CA PRO A 256 2.21 3.55 19.88
C PRO A 256 2.14 2.49 21.00
N PRO A 257 2.65 2.80 22.21
CA PRO A 257 2.37 1.96 23.38
C PRO A 257 0.87 1.95 23.69
N ALA A 258 0.43 1.03 24.55
CA ALA A 258 -0.96 1.01 25.01
C ALA A 258 -1.33 2.34 25.68
N LEU A 259 -2.28 3.05 25.07
CA LEU A 259 -2.75 4.36 25.52
C LEU A 259 -3.83 4.23 26.61
N LYS A 260 -3.87 5.22 27.50
CA LYS A 260 -4.88 5.36 28.56
C LYS A 260 -5.80 6.53 28.27
N VAL A 261 -6.96 6.52 28.94
CA VAL A 261 -7.88 7.67 28.90
C VAL A 261 -7.18 8.92 29.41
N GLY A 262 -7.23 9.99 28.62
CA GLY A 262 -6.54 11.26 28.88
C GLY A 262 -5.22 11.41 28.14
N ASP A 263 -4.63 10.33 27.61
CA ASP A 263 -3.43 10.41 26.77
C ASP A 263 -3.75 11.12 25.45
N VAL A 264 -2.72 11.70 24.83
CA VAL A 264 -2.82 12.40 23.55
C VAL A 264 -1.83 11.80 22.56
N LEU A 265 -2.32 11.35 21.41
CA LEU A 265 -1.51 10.88 20.29
C LEU A 265 -1.71 11.82 19.10
N ASP A 266 -0.69 12.53 18.67
CA ASP A 266 -0.73 13.49 17.54
C ASP A 266 -1.92 14.47 17.59
N GLY A 267 -2.29 14.90 18.80
CA GLY A 267 -3.43 15.79 19.05
C GLY A 267 -4.78 15.09 19.28
N TYR A 268 -4.89 13.79 19.00
CA TYR A 268 -6.07 12.99 19.32
C TYR A 268 -6.09 12.63 20.81
N ALA A 269 -7.06 13.15 21.54
CA ALA A 269 -7.21 12.89 22.97
C ALA A 269 -8.03 11.61 23.22
N ILE A 270 -7.44 10.60 23.84
CA ILE A 270 -8.09 9.30 24.09
C ILE A 270 -9.18 9.44 25.16
N THR A 271 -10.39 8.97 24.83
CA THR A 271 -11.56 9.02 25.72
C THR A 271 -11.96 7.65 26.26
N ALA A 272 -11.71 6.56 25.53
CA ALA A 272 -11.99 5.20 25.98
C ALA A 272 -11.17 4.16 25.20
N LEU A 273 -10.88 3.01 25.83
CA LEU A 273 -10.52 1.78 25.12
C LEU A 273 -11.82 1.06 24.74
N VAL A 274 -12.01 0.81 23.45
CA VAL A 274 -13.25 0.27 22.88
C VAL A 274 -13.15 -1.23 22.67
N ALA A 275 -12.01 -1.70 22.15
CA ALA A 275 -11.77 -3.12 21.93
C ALA A 275 -10.28 -3.47 22.05
N ASP A 276 -10.02 -4.68 22.51
CA ASP A 276 -8.72 -5.34 22.48
C ASP A 276 -8.92 -6.75 21.89
N THR A 277 -8.33 -6.97 20.71
CA THR A 277 -8.43 -8.25 20.00
C THR A 277 -7.20 -9.14 20.20
N GLY A 278 -6.23 -8.71 21.02
CA GLY A 278 -4.92 -9.34 21.14
C GLY A 278 -3.98 -9.09 19.95
N VAL A 279 -4.51 -8.54 18.84
CA VAL A 279 -3.76 -8.09 17.66
C VAL A 279 -3.84 -6.59 17.49
N HIS A 280 -5.03 -6.01 17.64
CA HIS A 280 -5.29 -4.59 17.53
C HIS A 280 -5.91 -4.04 18.80
N LEU A 281 -5.63 -2.77 19.07
CA LEU A 281 -6.33 -1.97 20.06
C LEU A 281 -7.16 -0.92 19.33
N LEU A 282 -8.43 -0.80 19.70
CA LEU A 282 -9.33 0.22 19.19
C LEU A 282 -9.68 1.18 20.31
N TYR A 283 -9.41 2.46 20.10
CA TYR A 283 -9.69 3.54 21.03
C TYR A 283 -10.79 4.44 20.48
N GLN A 284 -11.57 5.03 21.38
CA GLN A 284 -12.32 6.25 21.08
C GLN A 284 -11.45 7.44 21.44
N ALA A 285 -11.38 8.43 20.56
CA ALA A 285 -10.63 9.66 20.78
C ALA A 285 -11.40 10.89 20.32
N ARG A 286 -10.93 12.08 20.69
CA ARG A 286 -11.44 13.37 20.20
C ARG A 286 -10.45 13.98 19.21
N HIS A 287 -10.95 14.33 18.04
CA HIS A 287 -10.17 15.04 17.03
C HIS A 287 -9.70 16.41 17.57
N PRO A 288 -8.43 16.81 17.35
CA PRO A 288 -7.87 18.04 17.91
C PRO A 288 -8.64 19.30 17.50
N LEU A 289 -8.93 19.43 16.19
CA LEU A 289 -9.60 20.61 15.61
C LEU A 289 -11.13 20.58 15.78
N THR A 290 -11.79 19.55 15.26
CA THR A 290 -13.26 19.49 15.21
C THR A 290 -13.92 19.10 16.53
N ARG A 291 -13.13 18.54 17.48
CA ARG A 291 -13.59 18.00 18.78
C ARG A 291 -14.60 16.84 18.66
N GLN A 292 -14.88 16.39 17.44
CA GLN A 292 -15.72 15.23 17.15
C GLN A 292 -15.04 13.94 17.63
N LEU A 293 -15.86 12.94 17.92
CA LEU A 293 -15.37 11.61 18.27
C LEU A 293 -14.83 10.93 17.01
N VAL A 294 -13.72 10.21 17.17
CA VAL A 294 -13.10 9.35 16.16
C VAL A 294 -12.75 8.00 16.79
N ALA A 295 -12.63 6.96 15.96
CA ALA A 295 -12.06 5.68 16.36
C ALA A 295 -10.60 5.59 15.92
N LEU A 296 -9.70 5.23 16.81
CA LEU A 296 -8.27 5.13 16.55
C LEU A 296 -7.84 3.66 16.71
N LYS A 297 -7.39 3.03 15.63
CA LYS A 297 -6.92 1.63 15.60
C LYS A 297 -5.39 1.61 15.62
N THR A 298 -4.81 0.84 16.53
CA THR A 298 -3.36 0.60 16.63
C THR A 298 -3.08 -0.90 16.72
N LEU A 299 -1.82 -1.30 16.63
CA LEU A 299 -1.41 -2.66 17.00
C LEU A 299 -1.35 -2.81 18.52
N HIS A 300 -1.68 -4.01 18.98
CA HIS A 300 -1.44 -4.43 20.35
C HIS A 300 0.08 -4.48 20.60
N PRO A 301 0.60 -4.05 21.77
CA PRO A 301 2.04 -4.00 22.04
C PRO A 301 2.78 -5.32 21.82
N SER A 302 2.13 -6.46 22.07
CA SER A 302 2.73 -7.79 21.81
C SER A 302 2.93 -8.11 20.32
N ARG A 303 2.25 -7.39 19.41
CA ARG A 303 2.34 -7.53 17.96
C ARG A 303 3.07 -6.37 17.30
N ALA A 304 3.45 -5.33 18.05
CA ALA A 304 4.04 -4.11 17.50
C ALA A 304 5.39 -4.34 16.79
N GLY A 305 6.11 -5.42 17.14
CA GLY A 305 7.37 -5.80 16.49
C GLY A 305 7.22 -6.67 15.25
N ASP A 306 6.01 -7.13 14.92
CA ASP A 306 5.76 -8.02 13.78
C ASP A 306 5.64 -7.21 12.48
N PRO A 307 6.56 -7.37 11.51
CA PRO A 307 6.51 -6.66 10.25
C PRO A 307 5.26 -6.97 9.41
N GLN A 308 4.69 -8.17 9.52
CA GLN A 308 3.49 -8.55 8.77
C GLN A 308 2.25 -7.82 9.29
N GLU A 309 2.09 -7.74 10.62
CA GLU A 309 0.98 -7.03 11.25
C GLU A 309 1.04 -5.52 10.98
N ARG A 310 2.25 -4.95 10.96
CA ARG A 310 2.48 -3.55 10.58
C ARG A 310 2.11 -3.29 9.12
N ALA A 311 2.49 -4.20 8.22
CA ALA A 311 2.12 -4.12 6.81
C ALA A 311 0.60 -4.26 6.60
N MET A 312 -0.06 -5.15 7.35
CA MET A 312 -1.52 -5.29 7.31
C MET A 312 -2.25 -4.04 7.80
N LEU A 313 -1.79 -3.43 8.90
CA LEU A 313 -2.38 -2.16 9.39
C LEU A 313 -2.17 -1.01 8.39
N ALA A 314 -1.00 -0.92 7.76
CA ALA A 314 -0.74 0.03 6.69
C ALA A 314 -1.63 -0.20 5.46
N HIS A 315 -1.79 -1.47 5.06
CA HIS A 315 -2.67 -1.86 3.96
C HIS A 315 -4.14 -1.50 4.23
N GLU A 316 -4.61 -1.69 5.46
CA GLU A 316 -5.95 -1.30 5.87
C GLU A 316 -6.16 0.22 5.79
N ALA A 317 -5.18 1.02 6.22
CA ALA A 317 -5.24 2.47 6.11
C ALA A 317 -5.39 2.90 4.64
N TRP A 318 -4.54 2.34 3.79
CA TRP A 318 -4.51 2.58 2.35
C TRP A 318 -5.83 2.22 1.65
N LEU A 319 -6.41 1.06 1.99
CA LEU A 319 -7.70 0.62 1.47
C LEU A 319 -8.84 1.51 1.96
N GLY A 320 -8.87 1.82 3.26
CA GLY A 320 -9.93 2.62 3.85
C GLY A 320 -10.01 4.03 3.26
N LEU A 321 -8.88 4.63 2.92
CA LEU A 321 -8.82 5.92 2.22
C LEU A 321 -9.45 5.87 0.81
N ARG A 322 -9.45 4.71 0.14
CA ARG A 322 -10.05 4.53 -1.20
C ARG A 322 -11.53 4.20 -1.14
N VAL A 323 -11.90 3.29 -0.25
CA VAL A 323 -13.26 2.75 -0.15
C VAL A 323 -14.20 3.71 0.58
N GLY A 324 -13.70 4.45 1.58
CA GLY A 324 -14.48 5.33 2.46
C GLY A 324 -14.76 6.75 1.92
N THR A 325 -14.44 7.03 0.66
CA THR A 325 -14.48 8.40 0.08
C THR A 325 -15.89 9.01 -0.05
N ARG A 326 -16.95 8.20 0.05
CA ARG A 326 -18.35 8.64 -0.12
C ARG A 326 -19.16 8.38 1.15
N GLU A 327 -20.00 9.33 1.56
CA GLU A 327 -20.87 9.22 2.75
C GLU A 327 -21.82 8.00 2.70
N ASP A 328 -22.22 7.57 1.50
CA ASP A 328 -23.09 6.40 1.28
C ASP A 328 -22.32 5.16 0.80
N SER A 329 -21.01 5.10 1.07
CA SER A 329 -20.15 3.96 0.71
C SER A 329 -20.54 2.66 1.42
N GLY A 330 -21.21 2.74 2.57
CA GLY A 330 -21.47 1.59 3.44
C GLY A 330 -20.22 1.08 4.14
N PHE A 331 -19.17 1.89 4.22
CA PHE A 331 -17.94 1.65 4.98
C PHE A 331 -17.72 2.82 5.94
N VAL A 332 -16.89 2.60 6.97
CA VAL A 332 -16.46 3.70 7.83
C VAL A 332 -15.38 4.50 7.12
N ARG A 333 -15.51 5.82 7.12
CA ARG A 333 -14.53 6.72 6.52
C ARG A 333 -13.23 6.69 7.31
N VAL A 334 -12.11 6.57 6.59
CA VAL A 334 -10.76 6.74 7.14
C VAL A 334 -10.29 8.17 6.92
N HIS A 335 -9.62 8.73 7.93
CA HIS A 335 -8.97 10.03 7.85
C HIS A 335 -7.51 9.84 7.44
N GLU A 336 -7.02 10.78 6.63
CA GLU A 336 -5.60 10.84 6.31
C GLU A 336 -4.78 11.03 7.58
N ARG A 337 -3.66 10.29 7.67
CA ARG A 337 -2.74 10.42 8.78
C ARG A 337 -2.05 11.79 8.70
N ALA A 338 -1.77 12.40 9.85
CA ALA A 338 -1.01 13.64 9.90
C ALA A 338 0.39 13.45 9.29
N GLU A 339 0.89 14.47 8.57
CA GLU A 339 2.20 14.41 7.88
C GLU A 339 3.36 14.03 8.81
N ASN A 340 3.34 14.52 10.05
CA ASN A 340 4.38 14.25 11.05
C ASN A 340 3.88 13.31 12.15
N ALA A 341 3.16 12.25 11.77
CA ALA A 341 2.65 11.30 12.74
C ALA A 341 3.78 10.64 13.54
N SER A 342 3.64 10.60 14.86
CA SER A 342 4.66 10.05 15.75
C SER A 342 4.61 8.52 15.85
N ALA A 343 3.54 7.89 15.37
CA ALA A 343 3.32 6.45 15.48
C ALA A 343 2.43 5.89 14.35
N LEU A 344 2.43 4.57 14.19
CA LEU A 344 1.57 3.86 13.23
C LEU A 344 0.16 3.61 13.81
N TYR A 345 -0.84 4.27 13.23
CA TYR A 345 -2.26 4.11 13.57
C TYR A 345 -3.17 4.47 12.39
N ILE A 346 -4.45 4.11 12.52
CA ILE A 346 -5.53 4.49 11.59
C ILE A 346 -6.60 5.24 12.36
N VAL A 347 -7.11 6.33 11.77
CA VAL A 347 -8.21 7.11 12.33
C VAL A 347 -9.45 6.93 11.46
N PHE A 348 -10.56 6.57 12.09
CA PHE A 348 -11.86 6.34 11.48
C PHE A 348 -12.89 7.31 12.03
N ASP A 349 -13.93 7.61 11.25
CA ASP A 349 -15.13 8.25 11.78
C ASP A 349 -15.73 7.42 12.92
N TRP A 350 -16.10 8.08 14.02
CA TRP A 350 -16.83 7.42 15.09
C TRP A 350 -18.31 7.32 14.75
N HIS A 351 -18.82 6.10 14.68
CA HIS A 351 -20.25 5.84 14.60
C HIS A 351 -20.71 5.13 15.88
N GLY A 352 -21.58 5.80 16.66
CA GLY A 352 -22.34 5.13 17.72
C GLY A 352 -23.19 4.00 17.16
N GLY A 353 -23.73 3.14 18.03
CA GLY A 353 -24.53 1.98 17.63
C GLY A 353 -23.91 0.65 18.03
N ARG A 354 -24.25 -0.42 17.29
CA ARG A 354 -23.91 -1.79 17.67
C ARG A 354 -23.54 -2.64 16.46
N THR A 355 -22.59 -3.55 16.66
CA THR A 355 -22.31 -4.60 15.67
C THR A 355 -23.43 -5.63 15.66
N LEU A 356 -23.60 -6.34 14.54
CA LEU A 356 -24.57 -7.41 14.44
C LEU A 356 -24.30 -8.51 15.47
N GLU A 357 -23.04 -8.78 15.80
CA GLU A 357 -22.69 -9.73 16.87
C GLU A 357 -23.21 -9.27 18.24
N GLN A 358 -23.10 -7.98 18.55
CA GLN A 358 -23.65 -7.41 19.78
C GLN A 358 -25.18 -7.45 19.80
N LEU A 359 -25.84 -7.23 18.67
CA LEU A 359 -27.30 -7.35 18.54
C LEU A 359 -27.74 -8.80 18.76
N ARG A 360 -27.03 -9.76 18.16
CA ARG A 360 -27.30 -11.20 18.27
C ARG A 360 -27.13 -11.73 19.70
N LYS A 361 -26.06 -11.30 20.40
CA LYS A 361 -25.81 -11.66 21.82
C LYS A 361 -26.92 -11.18 22.77
N ALA A 362 -27.63 -10.11 22.42
CA ALA A 362 -28.79 -9.62 23.18
C ALA A 362 -30.09 -10.40 22.90
N ASN A 363 -29.98 -11.64 22.40
CA ASN A 363 -31.08 -12.59 22.15
C ASN A 363 -32.08 -12.20 21.05
N ALA A 364 -31.73 -11.29 20.14
CA ALA A 364 -32.55 -10.97 18.98
C ALA A 364 -32.15 -11.84 17.77
N ARG A 365 -32.88 -12.94 17.52
CA ARG A 365 -33.00 -13.42 16.14
C ARG A 365 -33.60 -12.28 15.33
N GLY A 366 -32.96 -11.88 14.23
CA GLY A 366 -33.36 -10.68 13.49
C GLY A 366 -34.77 -10.82 12.92
N ALA A 367 -35.63 -9.81 13.09
CA ALA A 367 -36.92 -9.84 12.42
C ALA A 367 -36.71 -9.80 10.90
N VAL A 368 -37.54 -10.49 10.11
CA VAL A 368 -37.41 -10.48 8.63
C VAL A 368 -37.43 -9.04 8.09
N ALA A 369 -38.23 -8.17 8.72
CA ALA A 369 -38.32 -6.74 8.40
C ALA A 369 -37.01 -5.96 8.67
N GLU A 370 -36.12 -6.44 9.53
CA GLU A 370 -34.81 -5.85 9.81
C GLU A 370 -33.71 -6.45 8.94
N VAL A 371 -33.77 -7.78 8.74
CA VAL A 371 -32.75 -8.54 8.01
C VAL A 371 -32.72 -8.17 6.54
N VAL A 372 -33.88 -7.99 5.89
CA VAL A 372 -33.93 -7.70 4.45
C VAL A 372 -33.32 -6.34 4.10
N PRO A 373 -33.69 -5.22 4.77
CA PRO A 373 -33.02 -3.93 4.54
C PRO A 373 -31.52 -3.95 4.82
N ALA A 374 -31.10 -4.66 5.88
CA ALA A 374 -29.69 -4.84 6.21
C ALA A 374 -28.94 -5.57 5.09
N ALA A 375 -29.48 -6.70 4.61
CA ALA A 375 -28.91 -7.47 3.51
C ALA A 375 -28.77 -6.60 2.24
N ILE A 376 -29.79 -5.81 1.90
CA ILE A 376 -29.75 -4.88 0.75
C ILE A 376 -28.60 -3.87 0.91
N ALA A 377 -28.48 -3.24 2.08
CA ALA A 377 -27.44 -2.25 2.33
C ALA A 377 -26.03 -2.86 2.24
N LEU A 378 -25.85 -4.05 2.81
CA LEU A 378 -24.57 -4.77 2.85
C LEU A 378 -24.18 -5.31 1.48
N SER A 379 -25.11 -5.90 0.72
CA SER A 379 -24.87 -6.33 -0.67
C SER A 379 -24.49 -5.16 -1.56
N ARG A 380 -25.10 -3.98 -1.35
CA ARG A 380 -24.73 -2.75 -2.08
C ARG A 380 -23.32 -2.26 -1.72
N ALA A 381 -22.92 -2.36 -0.46
CA ALA A 381 -21.56 -2.03 -0.02
C ALA A 381 -20.52 -3.00 -0.61
N LEU A 382 -20.78 -4.31 -0.55
CA LEU A 382 -19.93 -5.32 -1.17
C LEU A 382 -19.79 -5.12 -2.69
N GLY A 383 -20.89 -4.85 -3.41
CA GLY A 383 -20.80 -4.58 -4.84
C GLY A 383 -19.95 -3.36 -5.19
N ARG A 384 -19.95 -2.32 -4.34
CA ARG A 384 -19.02 -1.18 -4.50
C ARG A 384 -17.56 -1.59 -4.30
N LEU A 385 -17.29 -2.40 -3.29
CA LEU A 385 -15.95 -2.90 -2.98
C LEU A 385 -15.42 -3.79 -4.12
N HIS A 386 -16.24 -4.74 -4.58
CA HIS A 386 -15.90 -5.69 -5.65
C HIS A 386 -15.63 -4.98 -6.99
N ARG A 387 -16.36 -3.91 -7.31
CA ARG A 387 -16.08 -3.08 -8.50
C ARG A 387 -14.75 -2.34 -8.46
N GLN A 388 -14.16 -2.18 -7.27
CA GLN A 388 -12.80 -1.64 -7.11
C GLN A 388 -11.74 -2.75 -7.13
N GLY A 389 -12.13 -4.00 -7.43
CA GLY A 389 -11.23 -5.16 -7.41
C GLY A 389 -10.84 -5.60 -6.00
N VAL A 390 -11.56 -5.13 -4.97
CA VAL A 390 -11.25 -5.44 -3.57
C VAL A 390 -12.19 -6.53 -3.05
N VAL A 391 -11.65 -7.55 -2.39
CA VAL A 391 -12.36 -8.63 -1.68
C VAL A 391 -12.14 -8.47 -0.18
N HIS A 392 -13.20 -8.48 0.62
CA HIS A 392 -13.11 -8.19 2.05
C HIS A 392 -12.54 -9.34 2.88
N ARG A 393 -12.94 -10.59 2.60
CA ARG A 393 -12.47 -11.85 3.21
C ARG A 393 -12.84 -12.14 4.67
N ASP A 394 -13.50 -11.23 5.38
CA ASP A 394 -13.88 -11.45 6.79
C ASP A 394 -15.25 -10.86 7.10
N ILE A 395 -16.22 -11.10 6.21
CA ILE A 395 -17.62 -10.75 6.46
C ILE A 395 -18.20 -11.67 7.53
N LYS A 396 -18.54 -11.08 8.68
CA LYS A 396 -19.13 -11.77 9.83
C LYS A 396 -19.92 -10.77 10.69
N PRO A 397 -20.79 -11.23 11.60
CA PRO A 397 -21.56 -10.35 12.48
C PRO A 397 -20.74 -9.30 13.25
N GLY A 398 -19.50 -9.62 13.62
CA GLY A 398 -18.59 -8.70 14.31
C GLY A 398 -18.16 -7.50 13.47
N ASN A 399 -18.16 -7.65 12.14
CA ASN A 399 -17.69 -6.65 11.17
C ASN A 399 -18.82 -5.92 10.45
N LEU A 400 -20.07 -6.12 10.89
CA LEU A 400 -21.25 -5.43 10.38
C LEU A 400 -21.81 -4.52 11.46
N HIS A 401 -21.71 -3.21 11.27
CA HIS A 401 -22.10 -2.19 12.25
C HIS A 401 -23.40 -1.49 11.85
N LEU A 402 -24.37 -1.48 12.74
CA LEU A 402 -25.57 -0.66 12.62
C LEU A 402 -25.36 0.63 13.43
N GLY A 403 -25.24 1.74 12.71
CA GLY A 403 -25.11 3.06 13.32
C GLY A 403 -26.40 3.52 14.00
N GLU A 404 -26.28 4.43 14.97
CA GLU A 404 -27.43 5.14 15.56
C GLU A 404 -28.22 5.98 14.54
N ASP A 405 -27.58 6.30 13.40
CA ASP A 405 -28.20 6.91 12.22
C ASP A 405 -29.04 5.93 11.38
N GLY A 406 -29.17 4.67 11.82
CA GLY A 406 -29.92 3.62 11.15
C GLY A 406 -29.23 3.05 9.91
N ARG A 407 -27.95 3.38 9.66
CA ARG A 407 -27.21 2.94 8.48
C ARG A 407 -26.27 1.79 8.80
N TRP A 408 -26.28 0.79 7.93
CA TRP A 408 -25.34 -0.34 7.99
C TRP A 408 -23.99 0.03 7.36
N ARG A 409 -22.92 -0.34 8.04
CA ARG A 409 -21.54 -0.18 7.59
C ARG A 409 -20.77 -1.48 7.77
N ILE A 410 -19.95 -1.81 6.80
CA ILE A 410 -18.95 -2.86 6.91
C ILE A 410 -17.68 -2.23 7.49
N ILE A 411 -17.10 -2.87 8.51
CA ILE A 411 -15.90 -2.42 9.21
C ILE A 411 -14.79 -3.47 9.07
N ASP A 412 -13.55 -3.03 9.32
CA ASP A 412 -12.32 -3.84 9.35
C ASP A 412 -11.88 -4.41 7.99
N LEU A 413 -10.96 -3.70 7.32
CA LEU A 413 -10.37 -4.13 6.04
C LEU A 413 -8.98 -4.76 6.24
N GLY A 414 -8.62 -5.16 7.47
CA GLY A 414 -7.27 -5.64 7.82
C GLY A 414 -6.77 -6.83 6.99
N VAL A 415 -7.68 -7.68 6.51
CA VAL A 415 -7.36 -8.90 5.75
C VAL A 415 -7.88 -8.86 4.31
N ALA A 416 -8.35 -7.70 3.84
CA ALA A 416 -8.86 -7.56 2.49
C ALA A 416 -7.75 -7.74 1.43
N LEU A 417 -8.14 -8.07 0.20
CA LEU A 417 -7.26 -8.19 -0.96
C LEU A 417 -7.72 -7.27 -2.08
N SER A 418 -6.78 -6.62 -2.75
CA SER A 418 -6.93 -5.69 -3.88
C SER A 418 -6.09 -6.10 -5.09
N GLY A 419 -5.29 -7.16 -4.95
CA GLY A 419 -4.38 -7.65 -5.99
C GLY A 419 -3.04 -6.91 -6.03
N ARG A 420 -2.85 -5.92 -5.15
CA ARG A 420 -1.61 -5.12 -5.04
C ARG A 420 -0.73 -5.55 -3.86
N GLU A 421 -1.16 -6.54 -3.10
CA GLU A 421 -0.44 -7.04 -1.92
C GLU A 421 0.70 -8.01 -2.29
N GLY A 422 1.69 -8.10 -1.40
CA GLY A 422 2.77 -9.08 -1.51
C GLY A 422 2.27 -10.53 -1.46
N ALA A 423 3.06 -11.46 -1.98
CA ALA A 423 2.70 -12.89 -2.07
C ALA A 423 2.28 -13.49 -0.72
N ALA A 424 3.00 -13.17 0.36
CA ALA A 424 2.69 -13.67 1.70
C ALA A 424 1.29 -13.29 2.21
N GLN A 425 0.81 -12.07 1.89
CA GLN A 425 -0.52 -11.62 2.30
C GLN A 425 -1.63 -12.21 1.43
N ARG A 426 -1.35 -12.47 0.15
CA ARG A 426 -2.24 -13.19 -0.76
C ARG A 426 -2.40 -14.66 -0.38
N GLU A 427 -1.32 -15.30 0.06
CA GLU A 427 -1.30 -16.72 0.48
C GLU A 427 -1.83 -16.94 1.90
N LEU A 428 -1.91 -15.89 2.72
CA LEU A 428 -2.42 -15.97 4.08
C LEU A 428 -3.87 -16.47 4.06
N HIS A 429 -4.16 -17.63 4.65
CA HIS A 429 -5.51 -18.12 4.84
C HIS A 429 -6.20 -17.38 6.00
N ALA A 430 -6.54 -16.11 5.76
CA ALA A 430 -7.21 -15.22 6.69
C ALA A 430 -8.74 -15.26 6.52
N GLY A 431 -9.44 -15.00 7.63
CA GLY A 431 -10.89 -14.99 7.73
C GLY A 431 -11.37 -15.81 8.93
N THR A 432 -12.61 -15.59 9.35
CA THR A 432 -13.20 -16.35 10.46
C THR A 432 -13.68 -17.73 9.95
N PRO A 433 -13.13 -18.86 10.45
CA PRO A 433 -13.28 -20.19 9.84
C PRO A 433 -14.72 -20.61 9.48
N SER A 434 -15.67 -20.29 10.36
CA SER A 434 -17.09 -20.65 10.17
C SER A 434 -17.79 -19.91 9.02
N TYR A 435 -17.17 -18.86 8.46
CA TYR A 435 -17.70 -18.00 7.39
C TYR A 435 -16.97 -18.19 6.06
N ILE A 436 -15.88 -18.97 6.05
CA ILE A 436 -15.09 -19.28 4.85
C ILE A 436 -15.87 -20.24 3.96
N ASN A 437 -15.82 -20.07 2.63
CA ASN A 437 -16.45 -20.95 1.66
C ASN A 437 -15.65 -22.26 1.44
N PRO A 438 -16.32 -23.37 1.04
CA PRO A 438 -15.71 -24.70 0.99
C PRO A 438 -14.41 -24.80 0.17
N GLU A 439 -14.38 -24.19 -1.00
CA GLU A 439 -13.27 -24.27 -1.95
C GLU A 439 -11.99 -23.60 -1.45
N GLN A 440 -12.07 -22.66 -0.50
CA GLN A 440 -10.87 -22.06 0.10
C GLN A 440 -10.12 -23.03 1.01
N TRP A 441 -10.77 -24.08 1.48
CA TRP A 441 -10.15 -25.15 2.28
C TRP A 441 -9.47 -26.22 1.40
N GLU A 442 -9.68 -26.17 0.09
CA GLU A 442 -9.03 -27.06 -0.88
C GLU A 442 -7.67 -26.48 -1.31
N GLU A 443 -6.77 -27.35 -1.77
CA GLU A 443 -5.43 -26.94 -2.19
C GLU A 443 -5.49 -25.96 -3.39
N GLY A 444 -4.90 -24.77 -3.24
CA GLY A 444 -4.96 -23.71 -4.24
C GLY A 444 -6.25 -22.89 -4.24
N GLY A 445 -7.15 -23.06 -3.27
CA GLY A 445 -8.34 -22.25 -3.11
C GLY A 445 -8.02 -20.79 -2.74
N VAL A 446 -8.50 -19.84 -3.54
CA VAL A 446 -8.28 -18.40 -3.34
C VAL A 446 -9.61 -17.71 -3.03
N ALA A 447 -9.57 -16.67 -2.19
CA ALA A 447 -10.73 -15.83 -1.92
C ALA A 447 -11.09 -14.99 -3.15
N ASP A 448 -12.37 -14.88 -3.46
CA ASP A 448 -12.90 -14.01 -4.52
C ASP A 448 -14.14 -13.24 -4.05
N ALA A 449 -14.78 -12.50 -4.97
CA ALA A 449 -16.02 -11.80 -4.66
C ALA A 449 -17.13 -12.76 -4.15
N GLY A 450 -17.17 -13.99 -4.66
CA GLY A 450 -18.10 -15.04 -4.24
C GLY A 450 -17.86 -15.52 -2.81
N SER A 451 -16.63 -15.44 -2.29
CA SER A 451 -16.31 -15.67 -0.88
C SER A 451 -17.06 -14.72 0.04
N ASP A 452 -17.05 -13.41 -0.26
CA ASP A 452 -17.76 -12.41 0.57
C ASP A 452 -19.28 -12.61 0.53
N LEU A 453 -19.83 -13.01 -0.62
CA LEU A 453 -21.26 -13.30 -0.77
C LEU A 453 -21.67 -14.55 0.01
N PHE A 454 -20.83 -15.59 0.00
CA PHE A 454 -21.03 -16.78 0.83
C PHE A 454 -21.02 -16.41 2.32
N ALA A 455 -20.01 -15.64 2.76
CA ALA A 455 -19.87 -15.20 4.15
C ALA A 455 -21.04 -14.30 4.61
N LEU A 456 -21.54 -13.43 3.73
CA LEU A 456 -22.78 -12.68 3.97
C LEU A 456 -23.98 -13.64 4.09
N GLY A 457 -24.10 -14.64 3.21
CA GLY A 457 -25.13 -15.68 3.30
C GLY A 457 -25.10 -16.43 4.63
N VAL A 458 -23.91 -16.84 5.10
CA VAL A 458 -23.70 -17.48 6.41
C VAL A 458 -24.16 -16.55 7.53
N THR A 459 -23.80 -15.26 7.45
CA THR A 459 -24.20 -14.25 8.43
C THR A 459 -25.71 -14.05 8.49
N LEU A 460 -26.39 -13.98 7.34
CA LEU A 460 -27.85 -13.86 7.27
C LEU A 460 -28.55 -15.12 7.80
N TYR A 461 -28.04 -16.31 7.45
CA TYR A 461 -28.53 -17.58 7.97
C TYR A 461 -28.46 -17.61 9.50
N GLN A 462 -27.31 -17.21 10.05
CA GLN A 462 -27.09 -17.19 11.49
C GLN A 462 -27.95 -16.16 12.20
N TRP A 463 -28.14 -14.97 11.61
CA TRP A 463 -28.98 -13.94 12.22
C TRP A 463 -30.45 -14.32 12.24
N LEU A 464 -30.95 -14.97 11.17
CA LEU A 464 -32.34 -15.41 11.09
C LEU A 464 -32.64 -16.60 12.01
N THR A 465 -31.73 -17.57 12.09
CA THR A 465 -31.99 -18.87 12.74
C THR A 465 -31.32 -19.03 14.11
N GLY A 466 -30.30 -18.24 14.41
CA GLY A 466 -29.40 -18.42 15.56
C GLY A 466 -28.36 -19.52 15.39
N HIS A 467 -28.33 -20.23 14.26
CA HIS A 467 -27.45 -21.38 14.02
C HIS A 467 -26.55 -21.12 12.81
N LEU A 468 -25.36 -21.72 12.77
CA LEU A 468 -24.54 -21.71 11.55
C LEU A 468 -25.05 -22.77 10.55
N PRO A 469 -24.99 -22.51 9.23
CA PRO A 469 -25.51 -23.42 8.21
C PRO A 469 -24.78 -24.77 8.17
N TYR A 470 -23.48 -24.77 8.50
CA TYR A 470 -22.61 -25.94 8.49
C TYR A 470 -22.02 -26.30 9.86
N GLY A 471 -22.54 -25.69 10.93
CA GLY A 471 -21.96 -25.79 12.27
C GLY A 471 -20.76 -24.87 12.49
N GLU A 472 -20.25 -24.89 13.72
CA GLU A 472 -19.05 -24.13 14.11
C GLU A 472 -17.79 -24.87 13.69
N ILE A 473 -16.84 -24.13 13.14
CA ILE A 473 -15.53 -24.60 12.71
C ILE A 473 -14.48 -23.93 13.59
N GLU A 474 -13.70 -24.74 14.30
CA GLU A 474 -12.60 -24.26 15.13
C GLU A 474 -11.41 -23.78 14.27
N PRO A 475 -10.63 -22.77 14.70
CA PRO A 475 -9.54 -22.21 13.91
C PRO A 475 -8.46 -23.18 13.43
N TYR A 476 -8.25 -24.28 14.17
CA TYR A 476 -7.25 -25.30 13.85
C TYR A 476 -7.82 -26.48 13.05
N GLN A 477 -9.10 -26.44 12.69
CA GLN A 477 -9.78 -27.52 11.96
C GLN A 477 -9.95 -27.16 10.48
N VAL A 478 -9.67 -28.14 9.62
CA VAL A 478 -10.11 -28.07 8.23
C VAL A 478 -11.60 -28.39 8.17
N ALA A 479 -12.38 -27.43 7.69
CA ALA A 479 -13.82 -27.56 7.56
C ALA A 479 -14.22 -28.74 6.65
N ARG A 480 -15.31 -29.43 7.00
CA ARG A 480 -15.86 -30.55 6.20
C ARG A 480 -17.35 -30.33 5.94
N TYR A 481 -17.67 -29.75 4.79
CA TYR A 481 -19.04 -29.45 4.33
C TYR A 481 -19.77 -30.72 3.85
N ARG A 482 -20.10 -31.62 4.78
CA ARG A 482 -20.68 -32.95 4.46
C ARG A 482 -22.19 -32.95 4.24
N ARG A 483 -22.92 -31.98 4.78
CA ARG A 483 -24.39 -31.94 4.71
C ARG A 483 -24.85 -30.60 4.17
N ASP A 484 -25.95 -30.61 3.41
CA ASP A 484 -26.59 -29.37 2.98
C ASP A 484 -27.19 -28.64 4.20
N PRO A 485 -27.23 -27.30 4.18
CA PRO A 485 -27.85 -26.51 5.25
C PRO A 485 -29.31 -26.88 5.45
N VAL A 486 -29.76 -26.87 6.71
CA VAL A 486 -31.16 -27.05 7.05
C VAL A 486 -31.96 -25.86 6.48
N ALA A 487 -33.14 -26.12 5.93
CA ALA A 487 -34.00 -25.06 5.43
C ALA A 487 -34.37 -24.07 6.55
N LEU A 488 -34.26 -22.76 6.28
CA LEU A 488 -34.52 -21.73 7.29
C LEU A 488 -35.95 -21.84 7.81
N SER A 489 -36.91 -22.10 6.91
CA SER A 489 -38.33 -22.31 7.22
C SER A 489 -38.59 -23.46 8.20
N ARG A 490 -37.68 -24.45 8.30
CA ARG A 490 -37.78 -25.54 9.30
C ARG A 490 -37.33 -25.11 10.69
N LEU A 491 -36.31 -24.26 10.77
CA LEU A 491 -35.80 -23.73 12.04
C LEU A 491 -36.64 -22.53 12.53
N ARG A 492 -37.25 -21.83 11.58
CA ARG A 492 -37.99 -20.59 11.80
C ARG A 492 -39.12 -20.42 10.77
N PRO A 493 -40.34 -20.92 11.08
CA PRO A 493 -41.46 -20.95 10.13
C PRO A 493 -41.98 -19.58 9.67
N ASP A 494 -41.71 -18.49 10.40
CA ASP A 494 -42.06 -17.12 9.99
C ASP A 494 -41.17 -16.56 8.87
N VAL A 495 -40.07 -17.25 8.51
CA VAL A 495 -39.22 -16.86 7.38
C VAL A 495 -39.95 -17.17 6.06
N PRO A 496 -40.16 -16.17 5.19
CA PRO A 496 -40.75 -16.40 3.88
C PRO A 496 -39.90 -17.35 3.03
N ILE A 497 -40.55 -18.22 2.27
CA ILE A 497 -39.90 -19.22 1.40
C ILE A 497 -38.89 -18.59 0.43
N TRP A 498 -39.19 -17.40 -0.10
CA TRP A 498 -38.28 -16.70 -1.02
C TRP A 498 -36.94 -16.34 -0.36
N LEU A 499 -36.97 -15.96 0.93
CA LEU A 499 -35.78 -15.61 1.69
C LEU A 499 -34.99 -16.85 2.08
N ASP A 500 -35.68 -17.95 2.41
CA ASP A 500 -35.06 -19.27 2.62
C ASP A 500 -34.27 -19.69 1.37
N HIS A 501 -34.90 -19.65 0.20
CA HIS A 501 -34.24 -19.98 -1.07
C HIS A 501 -33.04 -19.08 -1.36
N LEU A 502 -33.18 -17.76 -1.15
CA LEU A 502 -32.11 -16.80 -1.37
C LEU A 502 -30.90 -17.08 -0.47
N VAL A 503 -31.11 -17.22 0.84
CA VAL A 503 -30.02 -17.48 1.79
C VAL A 503 -29.35 -18.82 1.49
N ARG A 504 -30.13 -19.87 1.22
CA ARG A 504 -29.59 -21.18 0.85
C ARG A 504 -28.82 -21.17 -0.47
N LYS A 505 -29.25 -20.38 -1.45
CA LYS A 505 -28.48 -20.15 -2.69
C LYS A 505 -27.12 -19.51 -2.35
N ALA A 506 -27.10 -18.47 -1.51
CA ALA A 506 -25.86 -17.80 -1.12
C ALA A 506 -24.87 -18.73 -0.39
N VAL A 507 -25.36 -19.66 0.43
CA VAL A 507 -24.52 -20.61 1.18
C VAL A 507 -24.37 -21.97 0.49
N ALA A 508 -24.70 -22.09 -0.79
CA ALA A 508 -24.57 -23.36 -1.51
C ALA A 508 -23.10 -23.83 -1.54
N ARG A 509 -22.90 -25.15 -1.41
CA ARG A 509 -21.56 -25.75 -1.37
C ARG A 509 -20.85 -25.59 -2.72
N ASP A 510 -21.55 -25.87 -3.82
CA ASP A 510 -21.02 -25.67 -5.16
C ASP A 510 -21.04 -24.16 -5.49
N PRO A 511 -19.89 -23.53 -5.80
CA PRO A 511 -19.85 -22.11 -6.17
C PRO A 511 -20.74 -21.79 -7.37
N ARG A 512 -20.98 -22.73 -8.29
CA ARG A 512 -21.83 -22.54 -9.48
C ARG A 512 -23.31 -22.42 -9.14
N GLU A 513 -23.70 -22.85 -7.95
CA GLU A 513 -25.07 -22.72 -7.46
C GLU A 513 -25.28 -21.40 -6.69
N ARG A 514 -24.22 -20.63 -6.40
CA ARG A 514 -24.29 -19.35 -5.69
C ARG A 514 -24.64 -18.18 -6.60
N PHE A 515 -24.73 -17.00 -5.99
CA PHE A 515 -24.74 -15.74 -6.72
C PHE A 515 -23.35 -15.45 -7.27
N GLU A 516 -23.28 -15.05 -8.53
CA GLU A 516 -22.02 -14.73 -9.21
C GLU A 516 -21.50 -13.35 -8.78
N THR A 517 -22.42 -12.40 -8.55
CA THR A 517 -22.09 -11.00 -8.24
C THR A 517 -22.95 -10.46 -7.11
N ALA A 518 -22.43 -9.43 -6.43
CA ALA A 518 -23.18 -8.72 -5.40
C ALA A 518 -24.44 -8.04 -5.96
N GLU A 519 -24.40 -7.61 -7.23
CA GLU A 519 -25.52 -7.05 -7.97
C GLU A 519 -26.63 -8.08 -8.20
N GLU A 520 -26.28 -9.34 -8.49
CA GLU A 520 -27.26 -10.42 -8.64
C GLU A 520 -27.97 -10.69 -7.30
N LEU A 521 -27.21 -10.78 -6.20
CA LEU A 521 -27.75 -10.94 -4.85
C LEU A 521 -28.64 -9.76 -4.45
N LEU A 522 -28.18 -8.54 -4.70
CA LEU A 522 -28.92 -7.30 -4.42
C LEU A 522 -30.25 -7.28 -5.18
N LEU A 523 -30.23 -7.59 -6.48
CA LEU A 523 -31.42 -7.62 -7.32
C LEU A 523 -32.43 -8.69 -6.85
N ALA A 524 -31.95 -9.84 -6.38
CA ALA A 524 -32.79 -10.88 -5.80
C ALA A 524 -33.44 -10.43 -4.47
N LEU A 525 -32.70 -9.72 -3.61
CA LEU A 525 -33.21 -9.14 -2.38
C LEU A 525 -34.27 -8.06 -2.64
N GLU A 526 -34.02 -7.15 -3.59
CA GLU A 526 -34.93 -6.06 -3.94
C GLU A 526 -36.23 -6.56 -4.59
N ARG A 527 -36.16 -7.62 -5.40
CA ARG A 527 -37.35 -8.28 -5.96
C ARG A 527 -38.15 -9.03 -4.90
N GLY A 528 -37.47 -9.69 -3.97
CA GLY A 528 -38.07 -10.45 -2.88
C GLY A 528 -39.19 -11.39 -3.35
N ALA A 529 -40.36 -11.29 -2.71
CA ALA A 529 -41.51 -12.14 -3.00
C ALA A 529 -42.14 -11.92 -4.40
N SER A 530 -41.91 -10.77 -5.04
CA SER A 530 -42.50 -10.46 -6.35
C SER A 530 -41.93 -11.31 -7.49
N ARG A 531 -40.66 -11.75 -7.33
CA ARG A 531 -39.97 -12.61 -8.29
C ARG A 531 -38.96 -13.49 -7.54
N PRO A 532 -39.44 -14.55 -6.85
CA PRO A 532 -38.61 -15.35 -5.96
C PRO A 532 -37.57 -16.15 -6.74
N VAL A 533 -36.43 -16.41 -6.09
CA VAL A 533 -35.41 -17.34 -6.59
C VAL A 533 -35.94 -18.77 -6.48
N ASN A 534 -35.62 -19.61 -7.46
CA ASN A 534 -35.98 -21.02 -7.44
C ASN A 534 -35.32 -21.74 -6.25
N ALA A 535 -35.96 -22.81 -5.78
CA ALA A 535 -35.39 -23.64 -4.74
C ALA A 535 -34.03 -24.22 -5.19
N PRO A 536 -32.99 -24.17 -4.34
CA PRO A 536 -31.73 -24.85 -4.65
C PRO A 536 -31.99 -26.35 -4.84
N ALA A 537 -31.36 -26.95 -5.85
CA ALA A 537 -31.47 -28.39 -6.09
C ALA A 537 -30.95 -29.15 -4.86
N ALA A 538 -31.59 -30.26 -4.51
CA ALA A 538 -31.09 -31.11 -3.44
C ALA A 538 -29.81 -31.81 -3.92
N THR A 539 -28.72 -31.70 -3.15
CA THR A 539 -27.50 -32.45 -3.46
C THR A 539 -27.82 -33.95 -3.47
N PRO A 540 -27.50 -34.69 -4.57
CA PRO A 540 -27.73 -36.12 -4.65
C PRO A 540 -27.09 -36.86 -3.47
N LEU A 541 -27.75 -37.91 -2.95
CA LEU A 541 -27.27 -38.69 -1.80
C LEU A 541 -25.83 -39.18 -1.95
N ILE A 542 -25.45 -39.57 -3.16
CA ILE A 542 -24.09 -40.03 -3.50
C ILE A 542 -23.00 -38.98 -3.31
N ARG A 543 -23.35 -37.68 -3.42
CA ARG A 543 -22.42 -36.56 -3.18
C ARG A 543 -22.44 -36.07 -1.72
N ARG A 544 -23.52 -36.35 -0.97
CA ARG A 544 -23.66 -35.98 0.45
C ARG A 544 -22.87 -36.91 1.37
N ASP A 545 -22.92 -38.22 1.14
CA ASP A 545 -22.16 -39.19 1.95
C ASP A 545 -21.76 -40.41 1.10
N PRO A 546 -20.61 -40.35 0.39
CA PRO A 546 -20.14 -41.48 -0.38
C PRO A 546 -19.84 -42.70 0.52
N LEU A 547 -19.47 -42.48 1.79
CA LEU A 547 -19.16 -43.54 2.73
C LEU A 547 -20.42 -44.33 3.12
N ALA A 548 -21.55 -43.66 3.31
CA ALA A 548 -22.83 -44.32 3.60
C ALA A 548 -23.26 -45.26 2.45
N LEU A 549 -22.99 -44.89 1.20
CA LEU A 549 -23.24 -45.76 0.04
C LEU A 549 -22.36 -47.01 0.09
N TYR A 550 -21.07 -46.85 0.38
CA TYR A 550 -20.15 -47.99 0.53
C TYR A 550 -20.51 -48.87 1.74
N GLN A 551 -20.96 -48.29 2.85
CA GLN A 551 -21.43 -49.03 4.02
C GLN A 551 -22.71 -49.83 3.71
N LEU A 552 -23.65 -49.23 2.97
CA LEU A 552 -24.85 -49.93 2.50
C LEU A 552 -24.48 -51.06 1.54
N ALA A 553 -23.60 -50.80 0.57
CA ALA A 553 -23.13 -51.80 -0.39
C ALA A 553 -22.39 -52.96 0.32
N LEU A 554 -21.56 -52.65 1.31
CA LEU A 554 -20.91 -53.64 2.17
C LEU A 554 -21.94 -54.45 2.95
N GLY A 555 -22.93 -53.80 3.58
CA GLY A 555 -24.00 -54.47 4.31
C GLY A 555 -24.82 -55.41 3.43
N VAL A 556 -25.17 -54.97 2.21
CA VAL A 556 -25.84 -55.80 1.19
C VAL A 556 -24.96 -56.97 0.76
N SER A 557 -23.67 -56.74 0.52
CA SER A 557 -22.72 -57.80 0.17
C SER A 557 -22.58 -58.84 1.28
N VAL A 558 -22.45 -58.41 2.54
CA VAL A 558 -22.39 -59.31 3.70
C VAL A 558 -23.68 -60.13 3.80
N LEU A 559 -24.85 -59.50 3.69
CA LEU A 559 -26.13 -60.18 3.73
C LEU A 559 -26.26 -61.23 2.59
N PHE A 560 -25.86 -60.86 1.38
CA PHE A 560 -25.87 -61.74 0.22
C PHE A 560 -24.94 -62.95 0.41
N ASN A 561 -23.73 -62.73 0.92
CA ASN A 561 -22.78 -63.80 1.21
C ASN A 561 -23.29 -64.73 2.32
N VAL A 562 -23.91 -64.18 3.37
CA VAL A 562 -24.55 -65.00 4.43
C VAL A 562 -25.67 -65.85 3.84
N LEU A 563 -26.52 -65.29 2.98
CA LEU A 563 -27.58 -66.05 2.30
C LEU A 563 -27.02 -67.14 1.38
N LEU A 564 -25.92 -66.88 0.66
CA LEU A 564 -25.23 -67.89 -0.14
C LEU A 564 -24.64 -69.02 0.70
N ILE A 565 -24.03 -68.71 1.84
CA ILE A 565 -23.51 -69.70 2.78
C ILE A 565 -24.64 -70.57 3.31
N VAL A 566 -25.75 -69.95 3.75
CA VAL A 566 -26.94 -70.67 4.20
C VAL A 566 -27.46 -71.56 3.05
N TRP A 567 -27.57 -71.03 1.84
CA TRP A 567 -28.03 -71.79 0.68
C TRP A 567 -27.13 -72.99 0.37
N LEU A 568 -25.79 -72.82 0.42
CA LEU A 568 -24.81 -73.90 0.25
C LEU A 568 -24.89 -74.97 1.35
N LEU A 569 -25.15 -74.58 2.60
CA LEU A 569 -25.24 -75.49 3.74
C LEU A 569 -26.55 -76.31 3.76
N PHE A 570 -27.62 -75.81 3.14
CA PHE A 570 -28.95 -76.42 3.17
C PHE A 570 -29.42 -76.95 1.80
N LEU A 571 -28.53 -77.01 0.80
CA LEU A 571 -28.79 -77.69 -0.46
C LEU A 571 -28.80 -79.22 -0.25
N PRO A 572 -29.87 -79.93 -0.65
CA PRO A 572 -29.81 -81.39 -0.70
C PRO A 572 -28.81 -81.82 -1.77
N HIS A 573 -27.88 -82.69 -1.39
CA HIS A 573 -26.86 -83.28 -2.28
C HIS A 573 -27.46 -84.06 -3.46
#